data_AF-B2AE77-F1
#
_entry.id   AF-B2AE77-F1
#
_cell.length_a   1.000
_cell.length_b   1.000
_cell.length_c   1.000
_cell.angle_alpha   90.00
_cell.angle_beta   90.00
_cell.angle_gamma   90.00
#
_symmetry.space_group_name_H-M   'P 1'
#
loop_
_entity.id
_entity.type
_entity.pdbx_description
1 polymer ?
#
loop_
_entity_poly.entity_id
_entity_poly.type
_entity_poly.pdbx_seq_one_letter_code
_entity_poly.pdbx_strand_id
1 'polypeptide(L)'
;MTASILLPGAPSQPLTAVVAENNKVVESTGAISYTEPSLISQPEPSASLGPPHPYFFKDGLRRVAPYFYTYNTWCKERWRGRKIIEVFESEFRERPVEYYRAAMESGQVAVNGKIVSPDYVMVNGDLVSHTTHRHEPPVTQDPVQVIHEDDDMIVINKPSGVPVHPAGRYHYNSVVEIMKAERGPTFAPRPCNRLDRLTSGIMFIAKTAKAAESLSAQIFRRSVRKEYLARVVGRFPDGEVVCDQPILQISPKLGLNRVRANGKSAKTVFKRLAYYPSPIIKPSSSNSPSPDEAETGGPEDQFTRETEGYSIVRCLPVTGRTHQIRVHLQFLGHPVQNDPIYANQKVWGFDLGRNDAEATLNTDEDVLSRLARMGKEQVADAVAYYDEMVDVYHKKKAERMSGQLCDVCETPLYTDPGSQELSLWLHSLRYEDADGSWSYVSPLPAWAMPPEGASGPTQVGGMDDLVEAAGEDMKIEVS
;
A
#
# COMPACT_ATOMS: atom_id res chain seq x y z
N MET A 1 -23.10 -30.55 15.33
CA MET A 1 -23.38 -31.97 15.04
C MET A 1 -22.25 -32.50 14.20
N THR A 2 -21.47 -33.38 14.79
CA THR A 2 -20.29 -34.06 14.26
C THR A 2 -20.67 -35.11 13.22
N ALA A 3 -19.96 -35.16 12.09
CA ALA A 3 -19.84 -36.37 11.27
C ALA A 3 -18.43 -36.41 10.66
N SER A 4 -17.71 -37.46 11.04
CA SER A 4 -16.39 -37.89 10.57
C SER A 4 -16.57 -38.94 9.47
N ILE A 5 -15.47 -39.48 8.91
CA ILE A 5 -15.34 -40.74 8.11
C ILE A 5 -15.60 -40.54 6.58
N LEU A 6 -14.80 -40.95 5.58
CA LEU A 6 -13.61 -41.81 5.42
C LEU A 6 -12.92 -41.54 4.05
N LEU A 7 -11.59 -41.71 3.98
CA LEU A 7 -10.83 -41.99 2.76
C LEU A 7 -10.92 -43.48 2.38
N PRO A 8 -10.62 -43.84 1.12
CA PRO A 8 -9.74 -44.99 0.91
C PRO A 8 -8.59 -44.67 -0.05
N GLY A 9 -7.40 -45.15 0.30
CA GLY A 9 -6.21 -45.11 -0.54
C GLY A 9 -6.07 -46.36 -1.43
N ALA A 10 -5.25 -46.22 -2.48
CA ALA A 10 -4.53 -47.30 -3.15
C ALA A 10 -3.28 -46.73 -3.85
N PRO A 11 -2.22 -47.53 -4.10
CA PRO A 11 -0.83 -47.08 -4.00
C PRO A 11 -0.12 -46.76 -5.32
N SER A 12 1.07 -46.16 -5.15
CA SER A 12 2.13 -45.71 -6.05
C SER A 12 2.61 -46.70 -7.13
N GLN A 13 3.02 -46.20 -8.30
CA GLN A 13 4.29 -46.55 -8.98
C GLN A 13 4.79 -45.39 -9.91
N PRO A 14 6.11 -45.26 -10.14
CA PRO A 14 6.73 -44.13 -10.83
C PRO A 14 6.76 -44.32 -12.36
N LEU A 15 6.60 -43.23 -13.12
CA LEU A 15 6.78 -43.22 -14.57
C LEU A 15 8.27 -43.13 -14.92
N THR A 16 8.85 -44.26 -15.30
CA THR A 16 10.17 -44.37 -15.94
C THR A 16 10.13 -43.86 -17.37
N ALA A 17 11.16 -43.09 -17.73
CA ALA A 17 11.43 -42.60 -19.07
C ALA A 17 11.66 -43.75 -20.06
N VAL A 18 11.06 -43.66 -21.25
CA VAL A 18 11.39 -44.51 -22.40
C VAL A 18 12.16 -43.64 -23.40
N VAL A 19 13.46 -43.89 -23.47
CA VAL A 19 14.32 -43.49 -24.58
C VAL A 19 14.20 -44.56 -25.65
N ALA A 20 13.87 -44.18 -26.88
CA ALA A 20 13.98 -45.05 -28.04
C ALA A 20 14.76 -44.32 -29.14
N GLU A 21 15.96 -44.82 -29.40
CA GLU A 21 16.83 -44.42 -30.50
C GLU A 21 16.48 -45.19 -31.80
N ASN A 22 16.67 -44.49 -32.93
CA ASN A 22 17.06 -44.95 -34.26
C ASN A 22 16.16 -45.93 -35.06
N ASN A 23 15.60 -45.46 -36.19
CA ASN A 23 16.18 -45.83 -37.50
C ASN A 23 15.66 -45.03 -38.72
N LYS A 24 16.58 -44.98 -39.69
CA LYS A 24 16.71 -44.24 -40.97
C LYS A 24 15.56 -44.24 -42.00
N VAL A 25 15.40 -43.04 -42.59
CA VAL A 25 15.43 -42.64 -44.03
C VAL A 25 14.67 -43.47 -45.07
N VAL A 26 13.71 -42.81 -45.74
CA VAL A 26 13.46 -42.94 -47.19
C VAL A 26 13.24 -41.53 -47.77
N GLU A 27 14.08 -41.15 -48.74
CA GLU A 27 13.96 -39.93 -49.53
C GLU A 27 12.88 -40.09 -50.62
N SER A 28 12.06 -39.06 -50.83
CA SER A 28 11.38 -38.85 -52.11
C SER A 28 11.33 -37.37 -52.45
N THR A 29 11.90 -37.05 -53.60
CA THR A 29 12.07 -35.74 -54.21
C THR A 29 10.74 -35.10 -54.66
N GLY A 30 10.51 -33.85 -54.28
CA GLY A 30 9.43 -33.01 -54.81
C GLY A 30 9.53 -31.58 -54.29
N ALA A 31 10.11 -30.68 -55.09
CA ALA A 31 10.31 -29.28 -54.74
C ALA A 31 8.98 -28.51 -54.80
N ILE A 32 8.60 -27.86 -53.69
CA ILE A 32 7.70 -26.71 -53.68
C ILE A 32 8.32 -25.68 -52.72
N SER A 33 8.69 -24.52 -53.28
CA SER A 33 9.31 -23.42 -52.55
C SER A 33 8.29 -22.75 -51.62
N TYR A 34 8.46 -22.94 -50.32
CA TYR A 34 7.84 -22.12 -49.29
C TYR A 34 8.91 -21.20 -48.70
N THR A 35 8.81 -19.90 -48.96
CA THR A 35 9.50 -18.88 -48.16
C THR A 35 8.92 -18.93 -46.75
N GLU A 36 9.70 -19.43 -45.79
CA GLU A 36 9.37 -19.35 -44.37
C GLU A 36 9.12 -17.88 -43.98
N PRO A 37 8.02 -17.56 -43.27
CA PRO A 37 7.92 -16.28 -42.60
C PRO A 37 9.06 -16.22 -41.58
N SER A 38 9.92 -15.21 -41.69
CA SER A 38 10.99 -14.94 -40.73
C SER A 38 10.44 -15.03 -39.32
N LEU A 39 10.81 -16.09 -38.60
CA LEU A 39 10.67 -16.16 -37.15
C LEU A 39 11.39 -14.93 -36.62
N ILE A 40 10.64 -13.99 -36.06
CA ILE A 40 11.20 -12.91 -35.27
C ILE A 40 12.05 -13.61 -34.22
N SER A 41 13.38 -13.53 -34.37
CA SER A 41 14.32 -14.06 -33.41
C SER A 41 13.93 -13.47 -32.08
N GLN A 42 13.53 -14.33 -31.13
CA GLN A 42 13.46 -13.92 -29.74
C GLN A 42 14.81 -13.26 -29.44
N PRO A 43 14.85 -12.04 -28.85
CA PRO A 43 16.10 -11.50 -28.40
C PRO A 43 16.71 -12.55 -27.46
N GLU A 44 17.90 -13.04 -27.85
CA GLU A 44 18.77 -13.86 -27.01
C GLU A 44 18.67 -13.36 -25.57
N PRO A 45 18.43 -14.24 -24.58
CA PRO A 45 18.31 -13.81 -23.19
C PRO A 45 19.59 -13.07 -22.83
N SER A 46 19.49 -11.75 -22.72
CA SER A 46 20.60 -10.92 -22.29
C SER A 46 21.06 -11.45 -20.95
N ALA A 47 22.25 -12.06 -20.95
CA ALA A 47 23.09 -12.43 -19.82
C ALA A 47 22.36 -12.55 -18.47
N SER A 48 22.00 -13.77 -18.10
CA SER A 48 21.98 -14.27 -16.72
C SER A 48 21.72 -13.22 -15.62
N LEU A 49 20.44 -12.92 -15.34
CA LEU A 49 20.05 -12.29 -14.08
C LEU A 49 20.03 -13.34 -12.94
N GLY A 50 21.19 -13.93 -12.67
CA GLY A 50 21.57 -14.23 -11.29
C GLY A 50 22.07 -12.92 -10.63
N PRO A 51 22.19 -12.86 -9.29
CA PRO A 51 22.61 -11.65 -8.58
C PRO A 51 23.82 -10.97 -9.25
N PRO A 52 23.82 -9.62 -9.36
CA PRO A 52 23.50 -8.73 -8.26
C PRO A 52 22.07 -8.19 -8.32
N HIS A 53 21.51 -7.95 -7.14
CA HIS A 53 20.14 -7.48 -6.93
C HIS A 53 19.79 -6.29 -7.83
N PRO A 54 18.53 -6.18 -8.31
CA PRO A 54 18.16 -5.21 -9.33
C PRO A 54 18.12 -3.76 -8.83
N TYR A 55 18.63 -3.50 -7.61
CA TYR A 55 18.54 -2.22 -6.94
C TYR A 55 19.71 -1.31 -7.27
N PHE A 56 19.41 -0.05 -7.53
CA PHE A 56 20.37 1.03 -7.51
C PHE A 56 19.81 2.21 -6.71
N PHE A 57 20.70 3.02 -6.14
CA PHE A 57 20.33 4.13 -5.27
C PHE A 57 20.66 5.45 -5.95
N LYS A 58 19.68 6.35 -6.01
CA LYS A 58 19.85 7.67 -6.64
C LYS A 58 18.88 8.67 -6.02
N ASP A 59 19.38 9.85 -5.66
CA ASP A 59 18.62 10.98 -5.09
C ASP A 59 17.84 10.60 -3.81
N GLY A 60 18.40 9.73 -2.98
CA GLY A 60 17.77 9.27 -1.74
C GLY A 60 16.73 8.16 -1.92
N LEU A 61 16.60 7.61 -3.13
CA LEU A 61 15.59 6.61 -3.48
C LEU A 61 16.22 5.28 -3.88
N ARG A 62 15.58 4.18 -3.47
CA ARG A 62 15.83 2.83 -3.98
C ARG A 62 15.04 2.62 -5.27
N ARG A 63 15.74 2.25 -6.33
CA ARG A 63 15.20 2.09 -7.68
C ARG A 63 15.47 0.71 -8.22
N VAL A 64 14.68 0.33 -9.21
CA VAL A 64 14.79 -0.92 -9.95
C VAL A 64 14.80 -0.57 -11.43
N ALA A 65 15.79 -1.07 -12.17
CA ALA A 65 15.85 -0.86 -13.62
C ALA A 65 14.64 -1.53 -14.27
N PRO A 66 13.99 -0.93 -15.29
CA PRO A 66 12.88 -1.55 -15.99
C PRO A 66 13.22 -2.96 -16.49
N TYR A 67 12.27 -3.88 -16.40
CA TYR A 67 12.48 -5.29 -16.73
C TYR A 67 11.22 -5.92 -17.30
N PHE A 68 11.39 -6.97 -18.11
CA PHE A 68 10.26 -7.77 -18.56
C PHE A 68 9.84 -8.76 -17.47
N TYR A 69 8.54 -8.87 -17.24
CA TYR A 69 7.96 -9.77 -16.26
C TYR A 69 6.70 -10.44 -16.81
N THR A 70 6.62 -11.75 -16.65
CA THR A 70 5.47 -12.55 -17.08
C THR A 70 4.56 -12.86 -15.91
N TYR A 71 3.37 -12.30 -15.94
CA TYR A 71 2.27 -12.68 -15.05
C TYR A 71 1.67 -13.98 -15.52
N ASN A 72 1.44 -14.90 -14.58
CA ASN A 72 0.76 -16.16 -14.84
C ASN A 72 -0.45 -16.27 -13.92
N THR A 73 -1.61 -16.56 -14.50
CA THR A 73 -2.84 -16.83 -13.75
C THR A 73 -3.63 -17.93 -14.42
N TRP A 74 -4.10 -18.88 -13.63
CA TRP A 74 -5.06 -19.87 -14.10
C TRP A 74 -6.42 -19.23 -14.37
N CYS A 75 -7.13 -19.78 -15.35
CA CYS A 75 -8.48 -19.38 -15.68
C CYS A 75 -9.41 -19.58 -14.48
N LYS A 76 -10.06 -18.50 -14.07
CA LYS A 76 -10.99 -18.48 -12.94
C LYS A 76 -12.37 -18.88 -13.41
N GLU A 77 -13.17 -19.43 -12.50
CA GLU A 77 -14.54 -19.88 -12.81
C GLU A 77 -15.39 -18.82 -13.52
N ARG A 78 -15.41 -17.60 -13.01
CA ARG A 78 -16.12 -16.45 -13.59
C ARG A 78 -15.62 -15.99 -14.96
N TRP A 79 -14.50 -16.53 -15.44
CA TRP A 79 -13.95 -16.22 -16.75
C TRP A 79 -14.26 -17.29 -17.80
N ARG A 80 -14.69 -18.48 -17.38
CA ARG A 80 -14.97 -19.61 -18.29
C ARG A 80 -16.10 -19.24 -19.24
N GLY A 81 -15.94 -19.61 -20.51
CA GLY A 81 -16.92 -19.32 -21.56
C GLY A 81 -16.94 -17.86 -22.03
N ARG A 82 -16.10 -16.99 -21.46
CA ARG A 82 -15.93 -15.60 -21.90
C ARG A 82 -14.74 -15.47 -22.83
N LYS A 83 -14.80 -14.47 -23.71
CA LYS A 83 -13.65 -14.12 -24.54
C LYS A 83 -12.54 -13.55 -23.67
N ILE A 84 -11.29 -13.88 -23.99
CA ILE A 84 -10.13 -13.40 -23.24
C ILE A 84 -10.08 -11.86 -23.23
N ILE A 85 -10.45 -11.18 -24.33
CA ILE A 85 -10.48 -9.71 -24.37
C ILE A 85 -11.47 -9.10 -23.39
N GLU A 86 -12.66 -9.68 -23.24
CA GLU A 86 -13.68 -9.23 -22.28
C GLU A 86 -13.20 -9.41 -20.84
N VAL A 87 -12.42 -10.46 -20.58
CA VAL A 87 -11.81 -10.70 -19.27
C VAL A 87 -10.76 -9.62 -18.99
N PHE A 88 -9.88 -9.31 -19.94
CA PHE A 88 -8.88 -8.24 -19.79
C PHE A 88 -9.52 -6.88 -19.60
N GLU A 89 -10.53 -6.53 -20.39
CA GLU A 89 -11.28 -5.28 -20.28
C GLU A 89 -11.99 -5.14 -18.91
N SER A 90 -12.62 -6.21 -18.42
CA SER A 90 -13.40 -6.15 -17.19
C SER A 90 -12.58 -6.30 -15.90
N GLU A 91 -11.46 -7.02 -15.93
CA GLU A 91 -10.70 -7.38 -14.71
C GLU A 91 -9.34 -6.69 -14.64
N PHE A 92 -8.70 -6.42 -15.78
CA PHE A 92 -7.34 -5.89 -15.87
C PHE A 92 -7.38 -4.45 -16.41
N ARG A 93 -7.94 -3.52 -15.66
CA ARG A 93 -8.26 -2.15 -16.13
C ARG A 93 -7.08 -1.15 -16.08
N GLU A 94 -5.85 -1.64 -16.04
CA GLU A 94 -4.67 -0.77 -15.99
C GLU A 94 -4.35 -0.15 -17.36
N ARG A 95 -4.62 -0.89 -18.44
CA ARG A 95 -4.36 -0.48 -19.82
C ARG A 95 -5.67 -0.42 -20.62
N PRO A 96 -5.73 0.40 -21.69
CA PRO A 96 -6.88 0.43 -22.59
C PRO A 96 -7.05 -0.91 -23.32
N VAL A 97 -8.27 -1.21 -23.78
CA VAL A 97 -8.59 -2.51 -24.41
C VAL A 97 -7.77 -2.74 -25.69
N GLU A 98 -7.43 -1.67 -26.40
CA GLU A 98 -6.61 -1.66 -27.60
C GLU A 98 -5.20 -2.19 -27.32
N TYR A 99 -4.62 -1.83 -26.16
CA TYR A 99 -3.33 -2.39 -25.73
C TYR A 99 -3.43 -3.90 -25.57
N TYR A 100 -4.48 -4.41 -24.94
CA TYR A 100 -4.61 -5.86 -24.72
C TYR A 100 -4.85 -6.63 -26.00
N ARG A 101 -5.61 -6.06 -26.95
CA ARG A 101 -5.77 -6.63 -28.28
C ARG A 101 -4.41 -6.76 -28.99
N ALA A 102 -3.62 -5.69 -29.01
CA ALA A 102 -2.27 -5.72 -29.58
C ALA A 102 -1.33 -6.68 -28.83
N ALA A 103 -1.43 -6.77 -27.50
CA ALA A 103 -0.64 -7.68 -26.68
C ALA A 103 -0.97 -9.16 -26.98
N MET A 104 -2.24 -9.48 -27.23
CA MET A 104 -2.66 -10.83 -27.66
C MET A 104 -2.15 -11.15 -29.06
N GLU A 105 -2.29 -10.21 -30.01
CA GLU A 105 -1.87 -10.40 -31.40
C GLU A 105 -0.34 -10.50 -31.54
N SER A 106 0.42 -9.78 -30.71
CA SER A 106 1.89 -9.84 -30.67
C SER A 106 2.46 -10.98 -29.83
N GLY A 107 1.62 -11.76 -29.14
CA GLY A 107 2.02 -12.88 -28.28
C GLY A 107 2.56 -12.49 -26.90
N GLN A 108 2.46 -11.22 -26.50
CA GLN A 108 2.71 -10.78 -25.12
C GLN A 108 1.67 -11.34 -24.16
N VAL A 109 0.44 -11.56 -24.63
CA VAL A 109 -0.57 -12.38 -23.95
C VAL A 109 -0.67 -13.72 -24.65
N ALA A 110 -0.53 -14.80 -23.88
CA ALA A 110 -0.61 -16.17 -24.37
C ALA A 110 -1.49 -17.02 -23.47
N VAL A 111 -2.10 -18.05 -24.02
CA VAL A 111 -2.82 -19.09 -23.27
C VAL A 111 -2.12 -20.42 -23.47
N ASN A 112 -1.72 -21.07 -22.38
CA ASN A 112 -0.97 -22.32 -22.40
C ASN A 112 0.30 -22.23 -23.27
N GLY A 113 0.97 -21.07 -23.24
CA GLY A 113 2.17 -20.78 -24.03
C GLY A 113 1.93 -20.52 -25.53
N LYS A 114 0.67 -20.45 -25.98
CA LYS A 114 0.32 -20.18 -27.38
C LYS A 114 -0.28 -18.80 -27.54
N ILE A 115 0.07 -18.13 -28.64
CA ILE A 115 -0.57 -16.88 -29.07
C ILE A 115 -2.04 -17.17 -29.37
N VAL A 116 -2.94 -16.33 -28.87
CA VAL A 116 -4.39 -16.48 -29.05
C VAL A 116 -4.99 -15.20 -29.61
N SER A 117 -6.11 -15.34 -30.34
CA SER A 117 -6.88 -14.18 -30.77
C SER A 117 -7.63 -13.55 -29.59
N PRO A 118 -7.98 -12.25 -29.67
CA PRO A 118 -8.83 -11.59 -28.68
C PRO A 118 -10.18 -12.29 -28.42
N ASP A 119 -10.67 -13.03 -29.41
CA ASP A 119 -11.93 -13.79 -29.35
C ASP A 119 -11.79 -15.20 -28.75
N TYR A 120 -10.58 -15.59 -28.32
CA TYR A 120 -10.37 -16.89 -27.67
C TYR A 120 -11.27 -17.05 -26.44
N VAL A 121 -12.05 -18.12 -26.42
CA VAL A 121 -12.98 -18.43 -25.34
C VAL A 121 -12.26 -19.25 -24.28
N MET A 122 -12.16 -18.71 -23.06
CA MET A 122 -11.38 -19.35 -22.01
C MET A 122 -12.11 -20.55 -21.41
N VAL A 123 -11.34 -21.61 -21.11
CA VAL A 123 -11.83 -22.85 -20.52
C VAL A 123 -11.14 -23.16 -19.19
N ASN A 124 -11.69 -24.12 -18.46
CA ASN A 124 -11.09 -24.55 -17.21
C ASN A 124 -9.70 -25.16 -17.46
N GLY A 125 -8.72 -24.79 -16.64
CA GLY A 125 -7.35 -25.26 -16.78
C GLY A 125 -6.48 -24.44 -17.74
N ASP A 126 -7.00 -23.40 -18.37
CA ASP A 126 -6.16 -22.48 -19.14
C ASP A 126 -5.21 -21.70 -18.22
N LEU A 127 -3.93 -21.67 -18.59
CA LEU A 127 -2.93 -20.78 -18.00
C LEU A 127 -2.80 -19.54 -18.88
N VAL A 128 -3.24 -18.39 -18.38
CA VAL A 128 -3.06 -17.10 -19.04
C VAL A 128 -1.72 -16.51 -18.61
N SER A 129 -0.86 -16.23 -19.57
CA SER A 129 0.42 -15.56 -19.40
C SER A 129 0.36 -14.16 -20.01
N HIS A 130 0.84 -13.14 -19.31
CA HIS A 130 0.95 -11.76 -19.82
C HIS A 130 2.33 -11.20 -19.48
N THR A 131 3.18 -11.04 -20.50
CA THR A 131 4.51 -10.46 -20.39
C THR A 131 4.44 -8.95 -20.57
N THR A 132 4.91 -8.20 -19.57
CA THR A 132 4.89 -6.74 -19.55
C THR A 132 6.27 -6.17 -19.27
N HIS A 133 6.59 -5.03 -19.86
CA HIS A 133 7.74 -4.24 -19.48
C HIS A 133 7.39 -3.39 -18.25
N ARG A 134 7.91 -3.77 -17.08
CA ARG A 134 7.56 -3.20 -15.78
C ARG A 134 8.42 -2.01 -15.42
N HIS A 135 7.75 -1.02 -14.83
CA HIS A 135 8.36 0.20 -14.30
C HIS A 135 8.01 0.36 -12.82
N GLU A 136 8.99 -0.02 -11.99
CA GLU A 136 9.15 0.26 -10.56
C GLU A 136 8.95 1.71 -10.12
N PRO A 137 7.88 2.16 -9.43
CA PRO A 137 7.98 3.43 -8.72
C PRO A 137 9.11 3.35 -7.67
N PRO A 138 9.95 4.39 -7.53
CA PRO A 138 10.99 4.39 -6.51
C PRO A 138 10.39 4.33 -5.11
N VAL A 139 11.13 3.77 -4.15
CA VAL A 139 10.79 3.79 -2.72
C VAL A 139 11.92 4.41 -1.91
N THR A 140 11.71 4.63 -0.61
CA THR A 140 12.80 5.11 0.25
C THR A 140 14.00 4.16 0.18
N GLN A 141 15.20 4.73 0.29
CA GLN A 141 16.42 3.95 0.46
C GLN A 141 16.64 3.46 1.90
N ASP A 142 15.85 3.94 2.86
CA ASP A 142 15.98 3.57 4.27
C ASP A 142 15.97 2.04 4.45
N PRO A 143 16.84 1.50 5.32
CA PRO A 143 16.97 0.07 5.49
C PRO A 143 15.75 -0.55 6.17
N VAL A 144 15.50 -1.83 5.89
CA VAL A 144 14.60 -2.65 6.70
C VAL A 144 15.33 -3.02 8.00
N GLN A 145 15.14 -2.23 9.04
CA GLN A 145 15.86 -2.42 10.31
C GLN A 145 15.31 -3.63 11.06
N VAL A 146 16.20 -4.49 11.56
CA VAL A 146 15.85 -5.61 12.45
C VAL A 146 15.84 -5.11 13.90
N ILE A 147 14.71 -5.29 14.59
CA ILE A 147 14.55 -5.02 16.03
C ILE A 147 14.93 -6.26 16.83
N HIS A 148 14.47 -7.43 16.38
CA HIS A 148 14.70 -8.72 17.03
C HIS A 148 14.78 -9.83 16.00
N GLU A 149 15.56 -10.86 16.27
CA GLU A 149 15.65 -12.06 15.44
C GLU A 149 15.98 -13.29 16.29
N ASP A 150 15.19 -14.34 16.12
CA ASP A 150 15.40 -15.67 16.71
C ASP A 150 15.27 -16.76 15.64
N ASP A 151 15.15 -18.02 16.04
CA ASP A 151 15.08 -19.17 15.12
C ASP A 151 13.80 -19.18 14.26
N ASP A 152 12.70 -18.61 14.77
CA ASP A 152 11.38 -18.69 14.14
C ASP A 152 10.97 -17.39 13.45
N MET A 153 11.40 -16.24 13.96
CA MET A 153 10.93 -14.93 13.49
C MET A 153 12.01 -13.83 13.45
N ILE A 154 11.67 -12.78 12.70
CA ILE A 154 12.36 -11.50 12.65
C ILE A 154 11.32 -10.42 12.89
N VAL A 155 11.54 -9.57 13.89
CA VAL A 155 10.76 -8.35 14.10
C VAL A 155 11.52 -7.21 13.45
N ILE A 156 10.86 -6.49 12.55
CA ILE A 156 11.46 -5.37 11.82
C ILE A 156 10.79 -4.05 12.19
N ASN A 157 11.56 -2.96 12.11
CA ASN A 157 11.03 -1.62 11.94
C ASN A 157 10.93 -1.33 10.44
N LYS A 158 9.74 -1.53 9.88
CA LYS A 158 9.48 -1.29 8.46
C LYS A 158 9.64 0.21 8.14
N PRO A 159 10.48 0.60 7.16
CA PRO A 159 10.55 1.98 6.72
C PRO A 159 9.26 2.41 6.02
N SER A 160 8.96 3.70 6.07
CA SER A 160 7.82 4.24 5.34
C SER A 160 8.07 4.23 3.82
N GLY A 161 7.02 4.14 3.00
CA GLY A 161 7.12 4.26 1.54
C GLY A 161 7.34 2.93 0.81
N VAL A 162 7.66 1.84 1.55
CA VAL A 162 7.86 0.49 0.99
C VAL A 162 6.62 -0.38 1.23
N PRO A 163 6.04 -1.03 0.21
CA PRO A 163 4.97 -2.01 0.41
C PRO A 163 5.50 -3.31 1.02
N VAL A 164 4.66 -4.03 1.76
CA VAL A 164 5.08 -5.27 2.46
C VAL A 164 5.41 -6.39 1.48
N HIS A 165 4.51 -6.65 0.54
CA HIS A 165 4.60 -7.71 -0.47
C HIS A 165 4.45 -7.13 -1.87
N PRO A 166 4.93 -7.83 -2.92
CA PRO A 166 4.64 -7.48 -4.30
C PRO A 166 3.14 -7.22 -4.51
N ALA A 167 2.80 -6.02 -4.96
CA ALA A 167 1.43 -5.58 -5.17
C ALA A 167 1.37 -4.38 -6.12
N GLY A 168 0.42 -4.44 -7.07
CA GLY A 168 0.21 -3.37 -8.05
C GLY A 168 1.48 -3.06 -8.85
N ARG A 169 1.93 -1.80 -8.78
CA ARG A 169 3.13 -1.33 -9.49
C ARG A 169 4.44 -1.82 -8.85
N TYR A 170 4.42 -2.37 -7.64
CA TYR A 170 5.62 -2.78 -6.91
C TYR A 170 5.81 -4.30 -6.91
N HIS A 171 7.03 -4.76 -7.15
CA HIS A 171 7.45 -6.15 -7.02
C HIS A 171 8.77 -6.23 -6.25
N TYR A 172 9.90 -5.89 -6.88
CA TYR A 172 11.19 -5.85 -6.21
C TYR A 172 11.26 -4.75 -5.14
N ASN A 173 10.60 -3.61 -5.34
CA ASN A 173 10.47 -2.58 -4.31
C ASN A 173 9.39 -2.97 -3.28
N SER A 174 9.57 -4.10 -2.60
CA SER A 174 8.75 -4.56 -1.48
C SER A 174 9.62 -5.12 -0.35
N VAL A 175 9.13 -5.11 0.89
CA VAL A 175 9.91 -5.62 2.05
C VAL A 175 10.35 -7.06 1.83
N VAL A 176 9.46 -7.91 1.33
CA VAL A 176 9.74 -9.33 1.04
C VAL A 176 10.92 -9.48 0.06
N GLU A 177 10.88 -8.77 -1.08
CA GLU A 177 11.94 -8.89 -2.09
C GLU A 177 13.23 -8.20 -1.66
N ILE A 178 13.16 -7.08 -0.92
CA ILE A 178 14.33 -6.41 -0.35
C ILE A 178 15.04 -7.34 0.65
N MET A 179 14.30 -7.95 1.59
CA MET A 179 14.90 -8.87 2.56
C MET A 179 15.42 -10.15 1.90
N LYS A 180 14.74 -10.68 0.88
CA LYS A 180 15.21 -11.83 0.09
C LYS A 180 16.49 -11.50 -0.67
N ALA A 181 16.59 -10.30 -1.22
CA ALA A 181 17.83 -9.82 -1.81
C ALA A 181 18.95 -9.74 -0.76
N GLU A 182 18.71 -9.08 0.37
CA GLU A 182 19.73 -8.89 1.41
C GLU A 182 20.20 -10.19 2.08
N ARG A 183 19.32 -11.21 2.19
CA ARG A 183 19.61 -12.47 2.90
C ARG A 183 19.87 -13.67 1.98
N GLY A 184 19.76 -13.48 0.67
CA GLY A 184 20.03 -14.50 -0.34
C GLY A 184 18.80 -15.28 -0.82
N PRO A 185 18.93 -15.99 -1.95
CA PRO A 185 17.80 -16.55 -2.71
C PRO A 185 17.02 -17.65 -1.98
N THR A 186 17.62 -18.29 -0.99
CA THR A 186 17.01 -19.34 -0.16
C THR A 186 16.16 -18.77 0.97
N PHE A 187 16.34 -17.49 1.32
CA PHE A 187 15.54 -16.83 2.33
C PHE A 187 14.15 -16.51 1.79
N ALA A 188 13.13 -17.06 2.44
CA ALA A 188 11.72 -16.86 2.08
C ALA A 188 11.02 -16.12 3.23
N PRO A 189 11.08 -14.77 3.27
CA PRO A 189 10.42 -14.00 4.31
C PRO A 189 8.90 -14.18 4.22
N ARG A 190 8.26 -14.48 5.35
CA ARG A 190 6.81 -14.67 5.44
C ARG A 190 6.20 -13.63 6.39
N PRO A 191 5.67 -12.50 5.88
CA PRO A 191 5.03 -11.50 6.73
C PRO A 191 3.84 -12.08 7.50
N CYS A 192 3.81 -11.91 8.82
CA CYS A 192 2.72 -12.38 9.70
C CYS A 192 1.68 -11.30 9.99
N ASN A 193 2.01 -10.04 9.69
CA ASN A 193 1.08 -8.91 9.68
C ASN A 193 1.41 -7.99 8.49
N ARG A 194 0.50 -7.05 8.21
CA ARG A 194 0.69 -6.04 7.16
C ARG A 194 0.55 -4.63 7.72
N LEU A 195 1.42 -3.74 7.26
CA LEU A 195 1.27 -2.30 7.38
C LEU A 195 1.01 -1.71 5.99
N ASP A 196 0.33 -0.58 5.93
CA ASP A 196 0.17 0.15 4.67
C ASP A 196 1.55 0.61 4.15
N ARG A 197 1.66 0.85 2.83
CA ARG A 197 2.92 1.27 2.19
C ARG A 197 3.58 2.44 2.92
N LEU A 198 2.79 3.47 3.26
CA LEU A 198 3.25 4.69 3.91
C LEU A 198 3.32 4.60 5.44
N THR A 199 2.83 3.51 6.04
CA THR A 199 2.92 3.33 7.50
C THR A 199 4.28 2.70 7.82
N SER A 200 4.99 3.29 8.79
CA SER A 200 6.27 2.75 9.30
C SER A 200 6.04 1.97 10.60
N GLY A 201 7.06 1.24 11.07
CA GLY A 201 7.04 0.61 12.39
C GLY A 201 7.02 -0.91 12.38
N ILE A 202 6.63 -1.48 13.53
CA ILE A 202 6.77 -2.92 13.82
C ILE A 202 6.03 -3.82 12.83
N MET A 203 6.76 -4.80 12.30
CA MET A 203 6.20 -5.90 11.53
C MET A 203 6.94 -7.21 11.84
N PHE A 204 6.23 -8.32 11.76
CA PHE A 204 6.75 -9.66 12.05
C PHE A 204 6.93 -10.43 10.75
N ILE A 205 8.11 -11.02 10.57
CA ILE A 205 8.48 -11.87 9.45
C ILE A 205 8.87 -13.25 9.99
N ALA A 206 8.10 -14.27 9.67
CA ALA A 206 8.46 -15.64 10.01
C ALA A 206 9.52 -16.19 9.04
N LYS A 207 10.46 -16.97 9.58
CA LYS A 207 11.52 -17.65 8.82
C LYS A 207 11.02 -18.93 8.16
N THR A 208 10.03 -19.60 8.76
CA THR A 208 9.46 -20.87 8.28
C THR A 208 7.94 -20.78 8.07
N ALA A 209 7.37 -21.70 7.30
CA ALA A 209 5.92 -21.76 7.10
C ALA A 209 5.18 -22.09 8.41
N LYS A 210 5.74 -22.98 9.23
CA LYS A 210 5.20 -23.35 10.55
C LYS A 210 5.17 -22.15 11.50
N ALA A 211 6.27 -21.41 11.57
CA ALA A 211 6.32 -20.16 12.34
C ALA A 211 5.31 -19.15 11.81
N ALA A 212 5.19 -18.99 10.49
CA ALA A 212 4.24 -18.05 9.89
C ALA A 212 2.80 -18.34 10.30
N GLU A 213 2.39 -19.61 10.29
CA GLU A 213 1.06 -20.04 10.74
C GLU A 213 0.83 -19.71 12.23
N SER A 214 1.78 -20.10 13.09
CA SER A 214 1.71 -19.87 14.54
C SER A 214 1.64 -18.38 14.90
N LEU A 215 2.57 -17.58 14.38
CA LEU A 215 2.64 -16.15 14.65
C LEU A 215 1.43 -15.40 14.08
N SER A 216 0.98 -15.73 12.87
CA SER A 216 -0.20 -15.09 12.28
C SER A 216 -1.44 -15.41 13.11
N ALA A 217 -1.59 -16.64 13.60
CA ALA A 217 -2.67 -17.01 14.49
C ALA A 217 -2.61 -16.23 15.82
N GLN A 218 -1.43 -16.07 16.42
CA GLN A 218 -1.27 -15.27 17.64
C GLN A 218 -1.61 -13.79 17.41
N ILE A 219 -1.10 -13.16 16.36
CA ILE A 219 -1.35 -11.74 16.04
C ILE A 219 -2.82 -11.48 15.66
N PHE A 220 -3.49 -12.49 15.09
CA PHE A 220 -4.91 -12.42 14.74
C PHE A 220 -5.83 -12.62 15.95
N ARG A 221 -5.41 -13.42 16.94
CA ARG A 221 -6.12 -13.49 18.23
C ARG A 221 -6.10 -12.10 18.87
N ARG A 222 -7.18 -11.74 19.56
CA ARG A 222 -7.31 -10.46 20.26
C ARG A 222 -6.39 -10.32 21.49
N SER A 223 -5.47 -11.27 21.69
CA SER A 223 -4.47 -11.21 22.76
C SER A 223 -3.33 -10.25 22.45
N VAL A 224 -3.06 -9.93 21.18
CA VAL A 224 -1.97 -9.00 20.83
C VAL A 224 -2.48 -7.56 20.82
N ARG A 225 -1.93 -6.75 21.72
CA ARG A 225 -2.16 -5.30 21.80
C ARG A 225 -1.23 -4.58 20.85
N LYS A 226 -1.75 -3.59 20.14
CA LYS A 226 -1.06 -2.91 19.03
C LYS A 226 -1.11 -1.42 19.26
N GLU A 227 0.03 -0.81 19.53
CA GLU A 227 0.14 0.62 19.76
C GLU A 227 0.67 1.34 18.53
N TYR A 228 0.05 2.46 18.21
CA TYR A 228 0.48 3.34 17.14
C TYR A 228 0.66 4.77 17.66
N LEU A 229 1.50 5.52 16.95
CA LEU A 229 1.57 6.97 17.08
C LEU A 229 1.07 7.63 15.81
N ALA A 230 0.33 8.73 15.97
CA ALA A 230 -0.12 9.56 14.87
C ALA A 230 0.17 11.03 15.14
N ARG A 231 0.62 11.77 14.12
CA ARG A 231 0.63 13.23 14.11
C ARG A 231 -0.61 13.73 13.41
N VAL A 232 -1.47 14.43 14.14
CA VAL A 232 -2.80 14.81 13.67
C VAL A 232 -2.98 16.33 13.65
N VAL A 233 -3.87 16.80 12.78
CA VAL A 233 -4.22 18.22 12.67
C VAL A 233 -4.87 18.72 13.97
N GLY A 234 -4.43 19.89 14.42
CA GLY A 234 -5.07 20.63 15.51
C GLY A 234 -4.78 20.08 16.90
N ARG A 235 -5.50 20.64 17.88
CA ARG A 235 -5.44 20.23 19.29
C ARG A 235 -6.39 19.06 19.53
N PHE A 236 -5.86 17.84 19.58
CA PHE A 236 -6.65 16.65 19.92
C PHE A 236 -7.15 16.76 21.37
N PRO A 237 -8.35 16.24 21.71
CA PRO A 237 -8.88 16.33 23.07
C PRO A 237 -7.94 15.75 24.14
N ASP A 238 -8.02 16.30 25.35
CA ASP A 238 -7.37 15.73 26.54
C ASP A 238 -8.09 14.46 27.01
N GLY A 239 -7.36 13.61 27.74
CA GLY A 239 -7.87 12.32 28.23
C GLY A 239 -7.97 11.25 27.14
N GLU A 240 -8.64 10.15 27.48
CA GLU A 240 -8.90 9.04 26.57
C GLU A 240 -10.14 9.32 25.70
N VAL A 241 -9.98 9.18 24.39
CA VAL A 241 -11.06 9.32 23.41
C VAL A 241 -11.31 7.97 22.76
N VAL A 242 -12.50 7.43 22.92
CA VAL A 242 -12.91 6.17 22.29
C VAL A 242 -13.72 6.46 21.03
N CYS A 243 -13.24 6.00 19.88
CA CYS A 243 -14.01 5.99 18.63
C CYS A 243 -14.49 4.57 18.35
N ASP A 244 -15.77 4.30 18.61
CA ASP A 244 -16.44 3.05 18.26
C ASP A 244 -17.40 3.34 17.11
N GLN A 245 -16.87 3.27 15.89
CA GLN A 245 -17.58 3.64 14.68
C GLN A 245 -17.31 2.62 13.57
N PRO A 246 -18.36 2.02 12.97
CA PRO A 246 -18.21 1.02 11.94
C PRO A 246 -17.57 1.58 10.66
N ILE A 247 -16.77 0.75 9.98
CA ILE A 247 -16.05 1.13 8.75
C ILE A 247 -16.51 0.30 7.58
N LEU A 248 -16.89 0.96 6.49
CA LEU A 248 -17.21 0.35 5.20
C LEU A 248 -16.12 0.65 4.18
N GLN A 249 -15.80 -0.35 3.35
CA GLN A 249 -14.98 -0.16 2.15
C GLN A 249 -15.86 0.34 1.01
N ILE A 250 -15.88 1.66 0.80
CA ILE A 250 -16.71 2.31 -0.24
C ILE A 250 -16.13 2.16 -1.65
N SER A 251 -14.82 1.92 -1.77
CA SER A 251 -14.22 1.53 -3.05
C SER A 251 -13.08 0.54 -2.86
N PRO A 252 -13.29 -0.74 -3.23
CA PRO A 252 -12.23 -1.73 -3.28
C PRO A 252 -11.11 -1.32 -4.24
N LYS A 253 -11.45 -0.66 -5.35
CA LYS A 253 -10.51 -0.22 -6.38
C LYS A 253 -9.53 0.84 -5.86
N LEU A 254 -10.04 1.82 -5.11
CA LEU A 254 -9.23 2.90 -4.56
C LEU A 254 -8.70 2.58 -3.16
N GLY A 255 -9.07 1.43 -2.59
CA GLY A 255 -8.76 1.09 -1.20
C GLY A 255 -9.39 2.07 -0.19
N LEU A 256 -10.48 2.73 -0.58
CA LEU A 256 -11.10 3.80 0.21
C LEU A 256 -12.06 3.21 1.24
N ASN A 257 -11.84 3.58 2.50
CA ASN A 257 -12.68 3.20 3.63
C ASN A 257 -13.25 4.45 4.29
N ARG A 258 -14.46 4.35 4.84
CA ARG A 258 -15.18 5.46 5.48
C ARG A 258 -16.05 4.97 6.63
N VAL A 259 -16.31 5.84 7.62
CA VAL A 259 -17.30 5.54 8.67
C VAL A 259 -18.69 5.50 8.07
N ARG A 260 -19.38 4.38 8.27
CA ARG A 260 -20.73 4.12 7.74
C ARG A 260 -21.47 3.17 8.67
N ALA A 261 -22.74 3.46 8.97
CA ALA A 261 -23.56 2.63 9.85
C ALA A 261 -23.65 1.15 9.40
N ASN A 262 -23.65 0.89 8.09
CA ASN A 262 -23.65 -0.47 7.50
C ASN A 262 -22.23 -1.09 7.36
N GLY A 263 -21.21 -0.46 7.94
CA GLY A 263 -19.84 -0.93 7.95
C GLY A 263 -19.59 -2.07 8.93
N LYS A 264 -18.37 -2.60 8.93
CA LYS A 264 -17.92 -3.57 9.93
C LYS A 264 -17.54 -2.84 11.20
N SER A 265 -17.97 -3.36 12.36
CA SER A 265 -17.58 -2.82 13.68
C SER A 265 -16.07 -2.61 13.77
N ALA A 266 -15.70 -1.44 14.27
CA ALA A 266 -14.33 -1.01 14.47
C ALA A 266 -14.23 -0.07 15.68
N LYS A 267 -13.27 -0.33 16.56
CA LYS A 267 -13.05 0.44 17.79
C LYS A 267 -11.58 0.79 17.97
N THR A 268 -11.31 2.05 18.28
CA THR A 268 -9.96 2.58 18.55
C THR A 268 -9.98 3.50 19.76
N VAL A 269 -9.02 3.32 20.66
CA VAL A 269 -8.79 4.25 21.78
C VAL A 269 -7.64 5.19 21.42
N PHE A 270 -7.84 6.47 21.67
CA PHE A 270 -6.86 7.52 21.42
C PHE A 270 -6.49 8.25 22.70
N LYS A 271 -5.24 8.68 22.81
CA LYS A 271 -4.79 9.56 23.89
C LYS A 271 -3.78 10.56 23.39
N ARG A 272 -4.03 11.86 23.61
CA ARG A 272 -3.07 12.89 23.25
C ARG A 272 -1.83 12.80 24.15
N LEU A 273 -0.66 12.82 23.52
CA LEU A 273 0.65 12.87 24.16
C LEU A 273 1.20 14.29 24.26
N ALA A 274 1.07 15.06 23.18
CA ALA A 274 1.56 16.42 23.11
C ALA A 274 0.72 17.23 22.13
N TYR A 275 0.69 18.53 22.33
CA TYR A 275 0.15 19.50 21.38
C TYR A 275 1.18 20.60 21.16
N TYR A 276 1.40 20.96 19.90
CA TYR A 276 2.29 22.04 19.51
C TYR A 276 1.50 23.05 18.66
N PRO A 277 1.34 24.30 19.12
CA PRO A 277 0.61 25.32 18.38
C PRO A 277 1.34 25.74 17.10
N SER A 278 0.59 26.27 16.14
CA SER A 278 1.18 26.87 14.94
C SER A 278 2.06 28.09 15.33
N PRO A 279 3.25 28.28 14.74
CA PRO A 279 3.99 29.51 14.94
C PRO A 279 3.14 30.70 14.47
N ILE A 280 2.82 31.62 15.39
CA ILE A 280 2.04 32.81 15.09
C ILE A 280 2.85 33.66 14.10
N ILE A 281 2.45 33.69 12.84
CA ILE A 281 2.93 34.71 11.89
C ILE A 281 2.30 36.03 12.36
N LYS A 282 3.07 36.85 13.08
CA LYS A 282 2.63 38.21 13.37
C LYS A 282 2.62 38.98 12.05
N PRO A 283 1.48 39.55 11.62
CA PRO A 283 1.50 40.41 10.44
C PRO A 283 2.47 41.55 10.68
N SER A 284 3.41 41.74 9.75
CA SER A 284 4.33 42.87 9.76
C SER A 284 3.51 44.16 9.75
N SER A 285 3.68 44.97 10.79
CA SER A 285 3.12 46.31 10.89
C SER A 285 3.79 47.25 9.87
N SER A 286 3.37 47.18 8.60
CA SER A 286 3.68 48.22 7.61
C SER A 286 2.81 48.04 6.37
N ASN A 287 1.58 48.55 6.41
CA ASN A 287 0.98 49.39 5.38
C ASN A 287 -0.49 49.64 5.74
N SER A 288 -0.79 50.88 6.11
CA SER A 288 -2.16 51.37 6.23
C SER A 288 -2.79 51.36 4.82
N PRO A 289 -3.96 50.75 4.59
CA PRO A 289 -4.64 50.87 3.31
C PRO A 289 -5.25 52.27 3.16
N SER A 290 -5.14 52.83 1.96
CA SER A 290 -5.79 54.07 1.52
C SER A 290 -7.32 53.91 1.38
N PRO A 291 -8.13 54.98 1.51
CA PRO A 291 -9.58 54.88 1.74
C PRO A 291 -10.48 54.61 0.53
N ASP A 292 -9.99 54.14 -0.62
CA ASP A 292 -10.74 54.23 -1.90
C ASP A 292 -11.15 52.88 -2.54
N GLU A 293 -11.15 51.77 -1.80
CA GLU A 293 -11.72 50.50 -2.29
C GLU A 293 -12.71 49.91 -1.28
N ALA A 294 -13.82 50.61 -1.09
CA ALA A 294 -15.02 50.08 -0.45
C ALA A 294 -16.09 49.90 -1.52
N GLU A 295 -16.17 48.70 -2.11
CA GLU A 295 -17.42 48.03 -2.53
C GLU A 295 -17.09 46.76 -3.32
N THR A 296 -17.07 45.62 -2.62
CA THR A 296 -17.39 44.23 -3.01
C THR A 296 -16.46 43.24 -2.30
N GLY A 297 -16.89 42.72 -1.15
CA GLY A 297 -16.18 41.65 -0.45
C GLY A 297 -16.92 41.28 0.84
N GLY A 298 -17.62 40.15 0.84
CA GLY A 298 -18.25 39.61 2.04
C GLY A 298 -17.21 39.18 3.07
N PRO A 299 -17.62 38.90 4.33
CA PRO A 299 -16.72 38.42 5.35
C PRO A 299 -16.50 36.91 5.13
N GLU A 300 -15.63 36.54 4.19
CA GLU A 300 -15.02 35.21 4.20
C GLU A 300 -13.66 35.31 4.88
N ASP A 301 -13.73 35.21 6.20
CA ASP A 301 -12.64 34.82 7.07
C ASP A 301 -12.06 33.50 6.49
N GLN A 302 -10.96 33.60 5.74
CA GLN A 302 -10.18 32.44 5.31
C GLN A 302 -9.51 31.83 6.55
N PHE A 303 -10.29 31.11 7.37
CA PHE A 303 -9.78 30.20 8.39
C PHE A 303 -9.09 29.04 7.68
N THR A 304 -7.86 29.25 7.25
CA THR A 304 -6.99 28.13 6.92
C THR A 304 -6.69 27.40 8.24
N ARG A 305 -6.91 26.07 8.29
CA ARG A 305 -6.51 25.23 9.45
C ARG A 305 -4.99 25.26 9.72
N GLU A 306 -4.24 26.04 8.93
CA GLU A 306 -2.84 26.44 9.13
C GLU A 306 -2.58 27.09 10.50
N THR A 307 -3.62 27.53 11.21
CA THR A 307 -3.50 28.15 12.54
C THR A 307 -3.66 27.17 13.72
N GLU A 308 -4.11 25.93 13.49
CA GLU A 308 -4.56 25.05 14.58
C GLU A 308 -3.43 24.27 15.30
N GLY A 309 -2.20 24.30 14.81
CA GLY A 309 -1.10 23.46 15.30
C GLY A 309 -1.27 21.97 14.99
N TYR A 310 -0.58 21.11 15.73
CA TYR A 310 -0.69 19.65 15.61
C TYR A 310 -0.58 18.95 16.96
N SER A 311 -1.11 17.72 17.03
CA SER A 311 -0.98 16.86 18.21
C SER A 311 -0.26 15.56 17.87
N ILE A 312 0.48 15.02 18.84
CA ILE A 312 0.95 13.63 18.82
C ILE A 312 -0.03 12.80 19.63
N VAL A 313 -0.53 11.71 19.06
CA VAL A 313 -1.61 10.90 19.62
C VAL A 313 -1.20 9.43 19.62
N ARG A 314 -1.35 8.76 20.77
CA ARG A 314 -1.31 7.28 20.86
C ARG A 314 -2.61 6.72 20.35
N CYS A 315 -2.55 5.66 19.58
CA CYS A 315 -3.72 4.97 19.05
C CYS A 315 -3.62 3.47 19.39
N LEU A 316 -4.63 2.96 20.07
CA LEU A 316 -4.80 1.54 20.39
C LEU A 316 -6.02 0.99 19.64
N PRO A 317 -5.84 0.49 18.40
CA PRO A 317 -6.90 -0.22 17.68
C PRO A 317 -7.24 -1.54 18.40
N VAL A 318 -8.49 -1.65 18.86
CA VAL A 318 -9.04 -2.89 19.45
C VAL A 318 -9.38 -3.90 18.35
N THR A 319 -9.76 -3.40 17.17
CA THR A 319 -10.04 -4.16 15.96
C THR A 319 -9.00 -3.89 14.87
N GLY A 320 -8.91 -4.74 13.84
CA GLY A 320 -7.97 -4.57 12.73
C GLY A 320 -8.65 -4.35 11.37
N ARG A 321 -9.28 -3.19 11.14
CA ARG A 321 -9.80 -2.83 9.80
C ARG A 321 -8.77 -2.05 8.99
N THR A 322 -8.85 -2.16 7.66
CA THR A 322 -8.01 -1.38 6.73
C THR A 322 -8.20 0.11 6.98
N HIS A 323 -7.10 0.85 7.11
CA HIS A 323 -7.07 2.29 7.41
C HIS A 323 -7.81 2.72 8.69
N GLN A 324 -8.11 1.82 9.63
CA GLN A 324 -8.97 2.10 10.78
C GLN A 324 -8.59 3.37 11.54
N ILE A 325 -7.32 3.49 11.96
CA ILE A 325 -6.82 4.65 12.71
C ILE A 325 -7.01 5.94 11.90
N ARG A 326 -6.67 5.91 10.60
CA ARG A 326 -6.74 7.08 9.69
C ARG A 326 -8.19 7.56 9.54
N VAL A 327 -9.12 6.63 9.32
CA VAL A 327 -10.55 6.89 9.14
C VAL A 327 -11.19 7.39 10.44
N HIS A 328 -10.88 6.78 11.59
CA HIS A 328 -11.40 7.23 12.89
C HIS A 328 -10.87 8.61 13.26
N LEU A 329 -9.58 8.87 13.07
CA LEU A 329 -8.98 10.18 13.29
C LEU A 329 -9.60 11.27 12.40
N GLN A 330 -9.81 10.97 11.12
CA GLN A 330 -10.56 11.85 10.20
C GLN A 330 -11.98 12.12 10.71
N PHE A 331 -12.72 11.07 11.05
CA PHE A 331 -14.09 11.15 11.53
C PHE A 331 -14.21 12.04 12.78
N LEU A 332 -13.25 11.92 13.71
CA LEU A 332 -13.16 12.77 14.90
C LEU A 332 -12.79 14.24 14.59
N GLY A 333 -12.38 14.54 13.35
CA GLY A 333 -11.99 15.88 12.91
C GLY A 333 -10.50 16.17 12.98
N HIS A 334 -9.69 15.17 13.34
CA HIS A 334 -8.24 15.26 13.53
C HIS A 334 -7.51 14.27 12.62
N PRO A 335 -7.62 14.38 11.28
CA PRO A 335 -6.95 13.45 10.37
C PRO A 335 -5.43 13.49 10.58
N VAL A 336 -4.75 12.40 10.20
CA VAL A 336 -3.28 12.37 10.16
C VAL A 336 -2.81 13.47 9.21
N GLN A 337 -1.96 14.37 9.69
CA GLN A 337 -1.77 15.68 9.06
C GLN A 337 -1.26 15.62 7.61
N ASN A 338 -0.36 14.67 7.30
CA ASN A 338 0.16 14.47 5.95
C ASN A 338 -0.55 13.34 5.18
N ASP A 339 -1.77 12.95 5.57
CA ASP A 339 -2.49 11.87 4.90
C ASP A 339 -3.02 12.30 3.52
N PRO A 340 -2.53 11.71 2.41
CA PRO A 340 -2.88 12.15 1.07
C PRO A 340 -4.33 11.84 0.69
N ILE A 341 -4.98 10.93 1.43
CA ILE A 341 -6.37 10.51 1.20
C ILE A 341 -7.28 11.24 2.16
N TYR A 342 -7.03 11.13 3.46
CA TYR A 342 -8.00 11.52 4.50
C TYR A 342 -7.83 12.95 5.03
N ALA A 343 -6.68 13.59 4.79
CA ALA A 343 -6.45 15.00 5.10
C ALA A 343 -6.53 15.90 3.87
N ASN A 344 -7.34 15.52 2.88
CA ASN A 344 -7.39 16.15 1.57
C ASN A 344 -8.69 16.92 1.33
N GLN A 345 -8.61 18.25 1.41
CA GLN A 345 -9.78 19.13 1.27
C GLN A 345 -10.40 19.09 -0.13
N LYS A 346 -9.61 18.82 -1.18
CA LYS A 346 -10.14 18.68 -2.55
C LYS A 346 -11.02 17.45 -2.70
N VAL A 347 -10.84 16.45 -1.84
CA VAL A 347 -11.66 15.22 -1.83
C VAL A 347 -12.84 15.39 -0.88
N TRP A 348 -12.59 15.86 0.34
CA TRP A 348 -13.53 15.80 1.46
C TRP A 348 -14.16 17.14 1.87
N GLY A 349 -13.83 18.24 1.18
CA GLY A 349 -14.24 19.59 1.57
C GLY A 349 -13.52 20.11 2.82
N PHE A 350 -13.92 21.30 3.28
CA PHE A 350 -13.29 22.01 4.40
C PHE A 350 -13.36 21.25 5.73
N ASP A 351 -14.44 20.51 5.96
CA ASP A 351 -14.63 19.72 7.18
C ASP A 351 -13.86 18.39 7.19
N LEU A 352 -13.23 18.02 6.06
CA LEU A 352 -12.43 16.80 5.91
C LEU A 352 -13.20 15.52 6.28
N GLY A 353 -14.52 15.50 6.08
CA GLY A 353 -15.36 14.32 6.38
C GLY A 353 -15.60 14.07 7.87
N ARG A 354 -15.36 15.07 8.74
CA ARG A 354 -15.65 15.00 10.17
C ARG A 354 -17.13 14.68 10.42
N ASN A 355 -17.39 13.71 11.31
CA ASN A 355 -18.72 13.28 11.75
C ASN A 355 -19.74 12.99 10.61
N ASP A 356 -19.29 12.69 9.39
CA ASP A 356 -20.16 12.49 8.23
C ASP A 356 -20.43 11.00 7.93
N ALA A 357 -21.01 10.32 8.93
CA ALA A 357 -21.38 8.91 8.84
C ALA A 357 -22.52 8.65 7.84
N GLU A 358 -23.42 9.62 7.69
CA GLU A 358 -24.63 9.55 6.84
C GLU A 358 -24.41 10.06 5.40
N ALA A 359 -23.20 10.53 5.07
CA ALA A 359 -22.86 11.07 3.74
C ALA A 359 -23.66 12.33 3.34
N THR A 360 -24.09 13.12 4.32
CA THR A 360 -24.97 14.28 4.07
C THR A 360 -24.23 15.46 3.46
N LEU A 361 -22.95 15.62 3.80
CA LEU A 361 -22.11 16.71 3.29
C LEU A 361 -21.34 16.29 2.03
N ASN A 362 -20.78 15.07 2.04
CA ASN A 362 -20.07 14.52 0.89
C ASN A 362 -20.61 13.12 0.58
N THR A 363 -21.28 12.97 -0.57
CA THR A 363 -21.74 11.67 -1.07
C THR A 363 -20.53 10.78 -1.40
N ASP A 364 -20.72 9.46 -1.39
CA ASP A 364 -19.63 8.54 -1.72
C ASP A 364 -19.24 8.67 -3.19
N GLU A 365 -20.20 8.88 -4.09
CA GLU A 365 -19.97 9.10 -5.51
C GLU A 365 -19.08 10.32 -5.77
N ASP A 366 -19.33 11.45 -5.10
CA ASP A 366 -18.54 12.67 -5.26
C ASP A 366 -17.10 12.50 -4.76
N VAL A 367 -16.95 11.88 -3.58
CA VAL A 367 -15.63 11.59 -2.99
C VAL A 367 -14.82 10.69 -3.93
N LEU A 368 -15.44 9.65 -4.48
CA LEU A 368 -14.79 8.73 -5.40
C LEU A 368 -14.39 9.41 -6.71
N SER A 369 -15.26 10.25 -7.26
CA SER A 369 -14.99 11.03 -8.47
C SER A 369 -13.79 11.97 -8.29
N ARG A 370 -13.76 12.72 -7.17
CA ARG A 370 -12.67 13.63 -6.83
C ARG A 370 -11.35 12.89 -6.60
N LEU A 371 -11.38 11.79 -5.83
CA LEU A 371 -10.19 10.98 -5.54
C LEU A 371 -9.61 10.34 -6.81
N ALA A 372 -10.45 9.90 -7.76
CA ALA A 372 -10.01 9.28 -9.00
C ALA A 372 -9.24 10.23 -9.95
N ARG A 373 -9.38 11.54 -9.78
CA ARG A 373 -8.62 12.58 -10.53
C ARG A 373 -7.21 12.82 -9.97
N MET A 374 -6.97 12.43 -8.71
CA MET A 374 -5.69 12.62 -8.04
C MET A 374 -4.64 11.61 -8.52
N GLY A 375 -3.39 12.06 -8.70
CA GLY A 375 -2.28 11.27 -9.24
C GLY A 375 -2.28 11.09 -10.76
N LYS A 376 -3.36 11.48 -11.46
CA LYS A 376 -3.45 11.54 -12.92
C LYS A 376 -3.20 12.95 -13.45
N GLU A 377 -4.06 13.87 -13.01
CA GLU A 377 -4.07 15.27 -13.48
C GLU A 377 -3.66 16.24 -12.37
N GLN A 378 -3.84 15.84 -11.10
CA GLN A 378 -3.66 16.70 -9.92
C GLN A 378 -2.86 16.01 -8.82
N VAL A 379 -2.10 16.80 -8.05
CA VAL A 379 -1.37 16.33 -6.86
C VAL A 379 -2.29 16.35 -5.64
N ALA A 380 -2.10 15.41 -4.70
CA ALA A 380 -2.80 15.41 -3.41
C ALA A 380 -2.46 16.68 -2.60
N ASP A 381 -3.47 17.47 -2.22
CA ASP A 381 -3.32 18.47 -1.16
C ASP A 381 -3.49 17.73 0.15
N ALA A 382 -2.39 17.36 0.80
CA ALA A 382 -2.43 17.18 2.25
C ALA A 382 -2.31 18.57 2.89
N VAL A 383 -2.87 18.77 4.09
CA VAL A 383 -2.71 20.02 4.86
C VAL A 383 -1.22 20.14 5.27
N ALA A 384 -0.40 20.65 4.36
CA ALA A 384 1.02 20.82 4.57
C ALA A 384 1.25 22.07 5.40
N TYR A 385 1.88 21.87 6.56
CA TYR A 385 2.66 22.94 7.18
C TYR A 385 3.98 22.98 6.43
N TYR A 386 4.33 24.14 5.87
CA TYR A 386 5.67 24.71 5.63
C TYR A 386 5.58 25.62 4.39
N ASP A 387 6.10 26.85 4.52
CA ASP A 387 6.22 27.94 3.52
C ASP A 387 5.63 27.67 2.13
N GLU A 388 4.76 28.55 1.64
CA GLU A 388 4.18 28.50 0.28
C GLU A 388 5.25 28.24 -0.83
N MET A 389 6.50 28.69 -0.63
CA MET A 389 7.64 28.41 -1.51
C MET A 389 8.11 26.94 -1.50
N VAL A 390 8.07 26.28 -0.34
CA VAL A 390 8.39 24.86 -0.15
C VAL A 390 7.28 24.00 -0.75
N ASP A 391 6.02 24.38 -0.60
CA ASP A 391 4.88 23.69 -1.23
C ASP A 391 4.89 23.76 -2.77
N VAL A 392 5.23 24.91 -3.35
CA VAL A 392 5.41 25.02 -4.81
C VAL A 392 6.58 24.15 -5.28
N TYR A 393 7.64 24.02 -4.49
CA TYR A 393 8.78 23.15 -4.78
C TYR A 393 8.40 21.66 -4.68
N HIS A 394 7.68 21.25 -3.63
CA HIS A 394 7.23 19.87 -3.43
C HIS A 394 6.15 19.46 -4.42
N LYS A 395 5.25 20.36 -4.84
CA LYS A 395 4.28 20.13 -5.93
C LYS A 395 4.97 19.90 -7.28
N LYS A 396 6.15 20.50 -7.52
CA LYS A 396 6.97 20.23 -8.71
C LYS A 396 7.67 18.87 -8.67
N LYS A 397 7.91 18.32 -7.47
CA LYS A 397 8.57 17.03 -7.21
C LYS A 397 7.62 15.90 -6.78
N ALA A 398 6.32 16.07 -6.96
CA ALA A 398 5.34 15.03 -6.60
C ALA A 398 5.20 13.98 -7.72
N GLU A 399 4.79 12.75 -7.37
CA GLU A 399 4.53 11.69 -8.34
C GLU A 399 3.33 12.05 -9.24
N ARG A 400 3.59 12.31 -10.52
CA ARG A 400 2.58 12.57 -11.55
C ARG A 400 3.08 12.09 -12.91
N MET A 401 2.20 12.01 -13.89
CA MET A 401 2.60 11.69 -15.26
C MET A 401 3.62 12.74 -15.76
N SER A 402 4.79 12.28 -16.20
CA SER A 402 5.89 13.15 -16.65
C SER A 402 5.68 13.72 -18.06
N GLY A 403 4.76 13.13 -18.84
CA GLY A 403 4.62 13.36 -20.28
C GLY A 403 5.65 12.61 -21.13
N GLN A 404 6.63 11.92 -20.51
CA GLN A 404 7.58 11.05 -21.20
C GLN A 404 6.99 9.65 -21.35
N LEU A 405 7.38 8.97 -22.42
CA LEU A 405 7.03 7.58 -22.68
C LEU A 405 8.28 6.70 -22.55
N CYS A 406 8.10 5.44 -22.16
CA CYS A 406 9.18 4.47 -22.19
C CYS A 406 9.57 4.14 -23.64
N ASP A 407 10.86 4.21 -23.96
CA ASP A 407 11.38 3.92 -25.31
C ASP A 407 11.15 2.47 -25.77
N VAL A 408 10.85 1.55 -24.85
CA VAL A 408 10.66 0.11 -25.13
C VAL A 408 9.18 -0.26 -25.28
N CYS A 409 8.31 0.31 -24.45
CA CYS A 409 6.91 -0.12 -24.36
C CYS A 409 5.91 1.03 -24.42
N GLU A 410 6.37 2.24 -24.74
CA GLU A 410 5.59 3.47 -24.90
C GLU A 410 4.70 3.82 -23.70
N THR A 411 4.98 3.20 -22.55
CA THR A 411 4.21 3.41 -21.32
C THR A 411 4.51 4.80 -20.77
N PRO A 412 3.49 5.59 -20.40
CA PRO A 412 3.72 6.87 -19.73
C PRO A 412 4.52 6.69 -18.43
N LEU A 413 5.60 7.45 -18.31
CA LEU A 413 6.47 7.45 -17.14
C LEU A 413 5.98 8.47 -16.12
N TYR A 414 6.22 8.17 -14.84
CA TYR A 414 5.90 9.06 -13.72
C TYR A 414 7.16 9.76 -13.22
N THR A 415 6.99 10.98 -12.70
CA THR A 415 8.04 11.66 -11.95
C THR A 415 8.32 10.94 -10.63
N ASP A 416 9.50 11.16 -10.08
CA ASP A 416 9.85 10.60 -8.77
C ASP A 416 8.93 11.14 -7.67
N PRO A 417 8.61 10.32 -6.65
CA PRO A 417 7.84 10.78 -5.51
C PRO A 417 8.67 11.71 -4.62
N GLY A 418 8.03 12.70 -4.03
CA GLY A 418 8.63 13.54 -3.00
C GLY A 418 8.76 12.81 -1.67
N SER A 419 9.62 13.30 -0.76
CA SER A 419 9.77 12.74 0.60
C SER A 419 8.45 12.75 1.38
N GLN A 420 7.61 13.76 1.15
CA GLN A 420 6.28 13.89 1.73
C GLN A 420 5.30 12.81 1.24
N GLU A 421 5.50 12.24 0.05
CA GLU A 421 4.66 11.18 -0.51
C GLU A 421 5.15 9.77 -0.16
N LEU A 422 6.35 9.67 0.42
CA LEU A 422 6.94 8.44 0.91
C LEU A 422 6.73 8.27 2.42
N SER A 423 6.09 9.22 3.09
CA SER A 423 5.82 9.17 4.52
C SER A 423 4.35 9.36 4.86
N LEU A 424 3.86 8.60 5.83
CA LEU A 424 2.66 8.94 6.58
C LEU A 424 3.08 9.11 8.03
N TRP A 425 2.60 10.14 8.71
CA TRP A 425 2.85 10.36 10.13
C TRP A 425 1.92 9.49 10.99
N LEU A 426 1.98 8.20 10.69
CA LEU A 426 1.39 7.09 11.40
C LEU A 426 2.48 6.02 11.52
N HIS A 427 2.77 5.61 12.76
CA HIS A 427 3.85 4.68 13.07
C HIS A 427 3.34 3.58 13.99
N SER A 428 3.63 2.34 13.63
CA SER A 428 3.37 1.15 14.43
C SER A 428 4.44 1.02 15.51
N LEU A 429 4.16 1.51 16.71
CA LEU A 429 5.13 1.69 17.78
C LEU A 429 5.43 0.41 18.56
N ARG A 430 4.38 -0.31 18.97
CA ARG A 430 4.52 -1.44 19.91
C ARG A 430 3.55 -2.54 19.59
N TYR A 431 4.02 -3.77 19.67
CA TYR A 431 3.18 -4.96 19.75
C TYR A 431 3.58 -5.68 21.04
N GLU A 432 2.59 -6.02 21.87
CA GLU A 432 2.81 -6.84 23.06
C GLU A 432 1.71 -7.89 23.18
N ASP A 433 2.04 -9.05 23.73
CA ASP A 433 1.03 -10.02 24.12
C ASP A 433 0.37 -9.56 25.42
N ALA A 434 -0.95 -9.73 25.52
CA ALA A 434 -1.71 -9.24 26.66
C ALA A 434 -1.29 -9.92 27.98
N ASP A 435 -0.80 -11.16 27.91
CA ASP A 435 -0.27 -11.91 29.05
C ASP A 435 1.16 -11.50 29.45
N GLY A 436 1.79 -10.60 28.70
CA GLY A 436 3.14 -10.10 28.94
C GLY A 436 4.25 -11.06 28.52
N SER A 437 3.94 -12.12 27.77
CA SER A 437 4.95 -13.11 27.33
C SER A 437 6.02 -12.52 26.42
N TRP A 438 5.68 -11.50 25.63
CA TRP A 438 6.62 -10.74 24.81
C TRP A 438 6.12 -9.32 24.55
N SER A 439 7.07 -8.41 24.31
CA SER A 439 6.81 -7.03 23.93
C SER A 439 7.94 -6.51 23.04
N TYR A 440 7.57 -5.98 21.88
CA TYR A 440 8.52 -5.35 20.96
C TYR A 440 8.13 -3.89 20.75
N VAL A 441 9.12 -3.01 20.80
CA VAL A 441 8.95 -1.55 20.68
C VAL A 441 9.93 -1.02 19.64
N SER A 442 9.46 -0.22 18.70
CA SER A 442 10.32 0.49 17.75
C SER A 442 10.83 1.81 18.36
N PRO A 443 11.94 2.36 17.83
CA PRO A 443 12.32 3.73 18.12
C PRO A 443 11.23 4.73 17.69
N LEU A 444 11.11 5.84 18.42
CA LEU A 444 10.22 6.93 18.03
C LEU A 444 10.64 7.52 16.67
N PRO A 445 9.69 7.75 15.75
CA PRO A 445 10.00 8.43 14.50
C PRO A 445 10.31 9.91 14.77
N ALA A 446 11.22 10.49 13.99
CA ALA A 446 11.67 11.87 14.16
C ALA A 446 10.51 12.90 14.18
N TRP A 447 9.46 12.68 13.38
CA TRP A 447 8.30 13.58 13.33
C TRP A 447 7.42 13.56 14.60
N ALA A 448 7.58 12.55 15.46
CA ALA A 448 6.87 12.44 16.74
C ALA A 448 7.65 13.06 17.91
N MET A 449 8.92 13.38 17.70
CA MET A 449 9.77 14.03 18.70
C MET A 449 9.35 15.49 18.90
N PRO A 450 9.53 16.06 20.10
CA PRO A 450 9.28 17.47 20.33
C PRO A 450 10.13 18.34 19.39
N PRO A 451 9.58 19.43 18.84
CA PRO A 451 10.37 20.41 18.11
C PRO A 451 11.38 21.09 19.03
N GLU A 452 12.42 21.66 18.45
CA GLU A 452 13.49 22.33 19.19
C GLU A 452 12.93 23.41 20.13
N GLY A 453 13.34 23.36 21.40
CA GLY A 453 12.86 24.29 22.44
C GLY A 453 11.48 23.97 23.04
N ALA A 454 10.75 22.98 22.52
CA ALA A 454 9.48 22.54 23.11
C ALA A 454 9.68 21.33 24.05
N SER A 455 8.90 21.29 25.12
CA SER A 455 8.77 20.09 25.96
C SER A 455 7.85 19.07 25.29
N GLY A 456 8.20 17.79 25.33
CA GLY A 456 7.34 16.72 24.85
C GLY A 456 7.92 15.34 25.13
N PRO A 457 7.16 14.27 24.85
CA PRO A 457 7.59 12.92 25.12
C PRO A 457 8.72 12.50 24.19
N THR A 458 9.83 12.10 24.78
CA THR A 458 10.98 11.46 24.11
C THR A 458 10.98 9.94 24.28
N GLN A 459 10.04 9.43 25.08
CA GLN A 459 9.74 8.02 25.31
C GLN A 459 8.22 7.87 25.52
N VAL A 460 7.71 6.65 25.34
CA VAL A 460 6.29 6.33 25.56
C VAL A 460 6.20 5.29 26.68
N GLY A 461 5.30 5.51 27.64
CA GLY A 461 5.08 4.63 28.79
C GLY A 461 4.46 3.27 28.45
N GLY A 462 3.92 2.59 29.46
CA GLY A 462 3.12 1.36 29.30
C GLY A 462 1.79 1.60 28.57
N MET A 463 1.06 0.54 28.22
CA MET A 463 -0.26 0.62 27.59
C MET A 463 -1.43 0.54 28.58
N ASP A 464 -1.17 0.45 29.88
CA ASP A 464 -2.17 0.15 30.90
C ASP A 464 -3.37 1.10 30.86
N ASP A 465 -3.10 2.39 30.71
CA ASP A 465 -4.11 3.45 30.63
C ASP A 465 -5.02 3.34 29.39
N LEU A 466 -4.43 3.07 28.22
CA LEU A 466 -5.19 2.86 26.97
C LEU A 466 -5.99 1.56 27.00
N VAL A 467 -5.43 0.51 27.61
CA VAL A 467 -6.08 -0.80 27.76
C VAL A 467 -7.26 -0.71 28.70
N GLU A 468 -7.13 0.00 29.82
CA GLU A 468 -8.24 0.25 30.75
C GLU A 468 -9.40 0.97 30.04
N ALA A 469 -9.10 2.02 29.27
CA ALA A 469 -10.10 2.76 28.50
C ALA A 469 -10.73 1.96 27.34
N ALA A 470 -10.05 0.94 26.84
CA ALA A 470 -10.63 0.04 25.84
C ALA A 470 -11.77 -0.84 26.42
N GLY A 471 -11.81 -1.00 27.74
CA GLY A 471 -12.84 -1.76 28.46
C GLY A 471 -12.66 -3.28 28.33
N GLU A 472 -13.75 -4.03 28.49
CA GLU A 472 -13.74 -5.52 28.47
C GLU A 472 -13.21 -6.10 27.15
N ASP A 473 -13.31 -5.37 26.04
CA ASP A 473 -12.88 -5.82 24.70
C ASP A 473 -11.37 -6.11 24.59
N MET A 474 -10.54 -5.63 25.52
CA MET A 474 -9.09 -5.88 25.58
C MET A 474 -8.63 -6.54 26.88
N LYS A 475 -9.56 -6.88 27.79
CA LYS A 475 -9.24 -7.66 29.00
C LYS A 475 -9.10 -9.13 28.61
N ILE A 476 -8.06 -9.78 29.13
CA ILE A 476 -7.85 -11.21 28.97
C ILE A 476 -9.05 -11.92 29.62
N GLU A 477 -9.81 -12.71 28.86
CA GLU A 477 -10.62 -13.77 29.47
C GLU A 477 -9.63 -14.80 30.03
N VAL A 478 -9.27 -14.65 31.31
CA VAL A 478 -8.53 -15.67 32.04
C VAL A 478 -9.52 -16.80 32.32
N SER A 479 -9.60 -17.77 31.40
CA SER A 479 -10.30 -19.04 31.63
C SER A 479 -9.40 -20.03 32.36
#